data_AF-A0A2H3EAI6-F1
#
_entry.id   AF-A0A2H3EAI6-F1
#
_cell.length_a   1.000
_cell.length_b   1.000
_cell.length_c   1.000
_cell.angle_alpha   90.00
_cell.angle_beta   90.00
_cell.angle_gamma   90.00
#
_symmetry.space_group_name_H-M   'P 1'
#
loop_
_entity.id
_entity.type
_entity.pdbx_description
1 polymer ?
#
loop_
_entity_poly.entity_id
_entity_poly.type
_entity_poly.pdbx_seq_one_letter_code
_entity_poly.pdbx_strand_id
1 'polypeptide(L)'
;MNWNDDKYDRYLSLPEVTISAFTERNHRSSFQSNGRVLDRFNTILGTSYTLDTPSLSFLLEDCITNGYDFVIAYSCLRQIWYTHDWSSIRAQLCEWEEEDRETRRQAFVDNRIVNPDLNPRRLWDLVSNRVVPWWCLGVKFHSHRALRLRPISHAWMDQKDRINAWTPINGYKRPAPMPKDANLKLVRIEILNLGAEYTCLEILCLRQEGGPGEHMRTEEWKLDVPTIGAVYGDIFIPVVYCLSGSQINKTRPPTSESTFSSGSQTSKTCTSLP
;
A
#
# COMPACT_ATOMS: atom_id res chain seq x y z
N MET A 1 -20.17 -11.27 -11.38
CA MET A 1 -19.01 -11.99 -11.95
C MET A 1 -18.43 -12.88 -10.86
N ASN A 2 -18.52 -14.20 -11.02
CA ASN A 2 -17.81 -15.15 -10.15
C ASN A 2 -16.34 -15.17 -10.59
N TRP A 3 -15.46 -14.62 -9.76
CA TRP A 3 -14.03 -14.69 -9.96
C TRP A 3 -13.58 -16.08 -9.51
N ASN A 4 -13.29 -16.97 -10.46
CA ASN A 4 -12.81 -18.33 -10.16
C ASN A 4 -11.45 -18.27 -9.45
N ASP A 5 -11.40 -18.90 -8.27
CA ASP A 5 -10.24 -18.96 -7.37
C ASP A 5 -9.03 -19.72 -7.97
N ASP A 6 -9.25 -20.58 -8.97
CA ASP A 6 -8.22 -21.45 -9.56
C ASP A 6 -7.16 -20.73 -10.42
N LYS A 7 -7.34 -19.44 -10.72
CA LYS A 7 -6.38 -18.67 -11.55
C LYS A 7 -5.27 -18.02 -10.72
N TYR A 8 -5.38 -18.01 -9.39
CA TYR A 8 -4.48 -17.28 -8.50
C TYR A 8 -3.16 -18.00 -8.15
N ASP A 9 -3.04 -19.30 -8.43
CA ASP A 9 -1.81 -20.07 -8.14
C ASP A 9 -0.67 -19.83 -9.15
N ARG A 10 -0.97 -19.20 -10.31
CA ARG A 10 0.05 -18.85 -11.32
C ARG A 10 0.84 -17.57 -11.02
N TYR A 11 0.47 -16.81 -9.98
CA TYR A 11 1.12 -15.53 -9.65
C TYR A 11 2.42 -15.68 -8.84
N LEU A 12 2.72 -16.88 -8.32
CA LEU A 12 3.87 -17.15 -7.47
C LEU A 12 5.20 -17.34 -8.24
N SER A 13 5.21 -17.23 -9.58
CA SER A 13 6.41 -17.39 -10.41
C SER A 13 6.85 -16.11 -11.13
N LEU A 14 6.37 -14.94 -10.71
CA LEU A 14 6.74 -13.67 -11.34
C LEU A 14 8.22 -13.32 -11.07
N PRO A 15 8.95 -12.71 -12.02
CA PRO A 15 10.32 -12.26 -11.81
C PRO A 15 10.31 -10.99 -10.95
N GLU A 16 10.08 -11.14 -9.65
CA GLU A 16 10.07 -10.11 -8.61
C GLU A 16 11.32 -9.20 -8.68
N VAL A 17 12.44 -9.79 -9.08
CA VAL A 17 13.74 -9.13 -9.28
C VAL A 17 13.67 -8.06 -10.37
N THR A 18 12.98 -8.32 -11.48
CA THR A 18 12.94 -7.41 -12.63
C THR A 18 12.08 -6.18 -12.32
N ILE A 19 10.94 -6.35 -11.64
CA ILE A 19 10.06 -5.23 -11.28
C ILE A 19 10.68 -4.36 -10.18
N SER A 20 11.27 -4.99 -9.15
CA SER A 20 11.97 -4.29 -8.07
C SER A 20 13.11 -3.42 -8.60
N ALA A 21 13.85 -3.91 -9.60
CA ALA A 21 14.92 -3.15 -10.24
C ALA A 21 14.40 -1.89 -10.98
N PHE A 22 13.14 -1.86 -11.45
CA PHE A 22 12.56 -0.66 -12.04
C PHE A 22 12.27 0.41 -10.99
N THR A 23 11.78 0.00 -9.82
CA THR A 23 11.63 0.90 -8.66
C THR A 23 12.98 1.47 -8.27
N GLU A 24 14.01 0.65 -8.10
CA GLU A 24 15.33 1.08 -7.64
C GLU A 24 16.06 1.98 -8.64
N ARG A 25 15.96 1.68 -9.95
CA ARG A 25 16.66 2.46 -10.99
C ARG A 25 16.01 3.79 -11.31
N ASN A 26 14.82 4.07 -10.78
CA ASN A 26 14.04 5.30 -10.97
C ASN A 26 14.25 5.91 -12.37
N HIS A 27 14.10 5.09 -13.41
CA HIS A 27 13.95 5.70 -14.71
C HIS A 27 12.63 6.44 -14.65
N ARG A 28 12.69 7.77 -14.62
CA ARG A 28 11.79 8.62 -15.42
C ARG A 28 11.91 8.22 -16.90
N SER A 29 11.83 6.93 -17.22
CA SER A 29 11.36 6.49 -18.51
C SER A 29 9.91 6.88 -18.49
N SER A 30 9.66 8.15 -18.84
CA SER A 30 8.44 8.52 -19.51
C SER A 30 8.11 7.40 -20.47
N PHE A 31 6.85 6.99 -20.50
CA PHE A 31 6.39 5.99 -21.44
C PHE A 31 6.82 6.46 -22.84
N GLN A 32 7.83 5.79 -23.42
CA GLN A 32 8.40 6.25 -24.69
C GLN A 32 7.47 5.89 -25.86
N SER A 33 6.58 4.89 -25.67
CA SER A 33 5.43 4.55 -26.52
C SER A 33 4.58 3.42 -25.89
N ASN A 34 3.31 3.29 -26.30
CA ASN A 34 2.42 2.19 -25.87
C ASN A 34 3.03 0.81 -26.15
N GLY A 35 3.64 0.62 -27.32
CA GLY A 35 4.25 -0.66 -27.72
C GLY A 35 5.34 -1.11 -26.75
N ARG A 36 6.27 -0.23 -26.37
CA ARG A 36 7.36 -0.58 -25.44
C ARG A 36 6.87 -0.91 -24.04
N VAL A 37 5.75 -0.32 -23.64
CA VAL A 37 5.13 -0.60 -22.35
C VAL A 37 4.47 -1.96 -22.41
N LEU A 38 3.69 -2.22 -23.46
CA LEU A 38 3.04 -3.50 -23.67
C LEU A 38 4.05 -4.66 -23.73
N ASP A 39 5.16 -4.50 -24.45
CA ASP A 39 6.21 -5.51 -24.54
C ASP A 39 6.78 -5.87 -23.15
N ARG A 40 6.94 -4.88 -22.28
CA ARG A 40 7.40 -5.09 -20.90
C ARG A 40 6.37 -5.81 -20.05
N PHE A 41 5.10 -5.40 -20.15
CA PHE A 41 4.01 -6.09 -19.48
C PHE A 41 3.94 -7.56 -19.91
N ASN A 42 3.97 -7.80 -21.22
CA ASN A 42 4.02 -9.13 -21.81
C ASN A 42 5.19 -9.96 -21.30
N THR A 43 6.39 -9.37 -21.25
CA THR A 43 7.59 -10.04 -20.72
C THR A 43 7.43 -10.42 -19.25
N ILE A 44 6.96 -9.49 -18.41
CA ILE A 44 6.87 -9.69 -16.96
C ILE A 44 5.73 -10.65 -16.59
N LEU A 45 4.60 -10.55 -17.28
CA LEU A 45 3.39 -11.32 -17.00
C LEU A 45 3.30 -12.59 -17.87
N GLY A 46 4.29 -12.85 -18.72
CA GLY A 46 4.29 -14.02 -19.60
C GLY A 46 3.11 -14.04 -20.58
N THR A 47 2.69 -12.87 -21.07
CA THR A 47 1.60 -12.72 -22.04
C THR A 47 2.12 -12.30 -23.41
N SER A 48 1.26 -12.33 -24.43
CA SER A 48 1.59 -11.98 -25.81
C SER A 48 0.50 -11.08 -26.43
N TYR A 49 -0.07 -10.17 -25.64
CA TYR A 49 -1.08 -9.23 -26.13
C TYR A 49 -0.47 -8.26 -27.16
N THR A 50 -1.25 -7.86 -28.16
CA THR A 50 -0.85 -6.86 -29.15
C THR A 50 -1.63 -5.56 -28.96
N LEU A 51 -1.17 -4.47 -29.56
CA LEU A 51 -1.92 -3.20 -29.54
C LEU A 51 -3.26 -3.28 -30.29
N ASP A 52 -3.47 -4.31 -31.10
CA ASP A 52 -4.75 -4.62 -31.74
C ASP A 52 -5.77 -5.21 -30.76
N THR A 53 -5.35 -5.56 -29.55
CA THR A 53 -6.26 -6.00 -28.48
C THR A 53 -7.23 -4.85 -28.18
N PRO A 54 -8.55 -5.04 -28.35
CA PRO A 54 -9.51 -3.95 -28.17
C PRO A 54 -9.36 -3.27 -26.81
N SER A 55 -9.37 -1.94 -26.79
CA SER A 55 -9.29 -1.11 -25.57
C SER A 55 -7.94 -1.13 -24.82
N LEU A 56 -7.02 -2.07 -25.09
CA LEU A 56 -5.73 -2.13 -24.42
C LEU A 56 -4.83 -0.93 -24.77
N SER A 57 -4.77 -0.53 -26.04
CA SER A 57 -3.97 0.64 -26.44
C SER A 57 -4.44 1.92 -25.74
N PHE A 58 -5.75 2.15 -25.68
CA PHE A 58 -6.33 3.29 -24.97
C PHE A 58 -6.05 3.25 -23.46
N LEU A 59 -6.14 2.07 -22.83
CA LEU A 59 -5.82 1.91 -21.41
C LEU A 59 -4.35 2.26 -21.11
N LEU A 60 -3.42 1.81 -21.97
CA LEU A 60 -2.01 2.16 -21.83
C LEU A 60 -1.81 3.66 -22.04
N GLU A 61 -2.47 4.27 -23.04
CA GLU A 61 -2.40 5.71 -23.29
C GLU A 61 -2.95 6.54 -22.13
N ASP A 62 -4.01 6.09 -21.46
CA ASP A 62 -4.54 6.72 -20.25
C ASP A 62 -3.51 6.68 -19.11
N CYS A 63 -2.74 5.59 -18.96
CA CYS A 63 -1.66 5.54 -17.98
C CYS A 63 -0.56 6.58 -18.29
N ILE A 64 -0.22 6.75 -19.57
CA ILE A 64 0.75 7.77 -20.02
C ILE A 64 0.25 9.16 -19.69
N THR A 65 -1.00 9.44 -20.06
CA THR A 65 -1.61 10.76 -19.97
C THR A 65 -1.79 11.19 -18.52
N ASN A 66 -2.13 10.24 -17.64
CA ASN A 66 -2.20 10.46 -16.19
C ASN A 66 -0.82 10.53 -15.51
N GLY A 67 0.28 10.43 -16.27
CA GLY A 67 1.63 10.54 -15.76
C GLY A 67 2.02 9.41 -14.82
N TYR A 68 1.38 8.24 -14.95
CA TYR A 68 1.78 7.07 -14.17
C TYR A 68 3.18 6.68 -14.60
N ASP A 69 3.99 6.19 -13.66
CA ASP A 69 5.18 5.45 -14.02
C ASP A 69 4.81 3.99 -14.32
N PHE A 70 5.75 3.28 -14.96
CA PHE A 70 5.53 1.88 -15.33
C PHE A 70 5.14 1.00 -14.14
N VAL A 71 5.69 1.26 -12.95
CA VAL A 71 5.49 0.43 -11.78
C VAL A 71 4.08 0.66 -11.19
N ILE A 72 3.59 1.90 -11.16
CA ILE A 72 2.22 2.21 -10.79
C ILE A 72 1.23 1.57 -11.77
N ALA A 73 1.45 1.75 -13.07
CA ALA A 73 0.60 1.12 -14.08
C ALA A 73 0.60 -0.42 -13.92
N TYR A 74 1.78 -1.01 -13.72
CA TYR A 74 1.92 -2.44 -13.47
C TYR A 74 1.13 -2.90 -12.24
N SER A 75 1.30 -2.22 -11.10
CA SER A 75 0.61 -2.55 -9.87
C SER A 75 -0.92 -2.50 -9.99
N CYS A 76 -1.46 -1.50 -10.67
CA CYS A 76 -2.91 -1.36 -10.83
C CYS A 76 -3.47 -2.35 -11.87
N LEU A 77 -2.70 -2.69 -12.91
CA LEU A 77 -3.18 -3.54 -13.99
C LEU A 77 -2.94 -5.03 -13.76
N ARG A 78 -1.91 -5.44 -13.00
CA ARG A 78 -1.56 -6.87 -12.85
C ARG A 78 -2.70 -7.74 -12.31
N GLN A 79 -3.59 -7.14 -11.52
CA GLN A 79 -4.70 -7.84 -10.87
C GLN A 79 -5.84 -8.18 -11.84
N ILE A 80 -5.92 -7.47 -12.97
CA ILE A 80 -6.96 -7.61 -14.00
C ILE A 80 -6.37 -7.94 -15.39
N TRP A 81 -5.05 -8.07 -15.48
CA TRP A 81 -4.32 -8.25 -16.74
C TRP A 81 -4.77 -9.46 -17.55
N TYR A 82 -5.19 -10.54 -16.89
CA TYR A 82 -5.64 -11.77 -17.53
C TYR A 82 -7.15 -11.82 -17.77
N THR A 83 -7.82 -10.67 -17.82
CA THR A 83 -9.24 -10.61 -18.16
C THR A 83 -9.48 -11.10 -19.60
N HIS A 84 -10.71 -11.54 -19.86
CA HIS A 84 -11.19 -11.82 -21.21
C HIS A 84 -11.90 -10.62 -21.85
N ASP A 85 -12.22 -9.60 -21.04
CA ASP A 85 -12.91 -8.39 -21.49
C ASP A 85 -12.08 -7.15 -21.14
N TRP A 86 -11.33 -6.66 -22.13
CA TRP A 86 -10.55 -5.43 -22.03
C TRP A 86 -11.39 -4.16 -22.12
N SER A 87 -12.61 -4.25 -22.68
CA SER A 87 -13.47 -3.09 -22.89
C SER A 87 -14.02 -2.52 -21.58
N SER A 88 -14.17 -3.36 -20.55
CA SER A 88 -14.68 -2.95 -19.25
C SER A 88 -13.61 -2.56 -18.23
N ILE A 89 -12.32 -2.88 -18.46
CA ILE A 89 -11.25 -2.57 -17.48
C ILE A 89 -11.20 -1.09 -17.16
N ARG A 90 -11.20 -0.24 -18.19
CA ARG A 90 -11.08 1.20 -18.00
C ARG A 90 -12.20 1.74 -17.12
N ALA A 91 -13.44 1.33 -17.41
CA ALA A 91 -14.60 1.72 -16.64
C ALA A 91 -14.49 1.23 -15.18
N GLN A 92 -14.03 -0.01 -14.96
CA GLN A 92 -13.83 -0.56 -13.62
C GLN A 92 -12.77 0.22 -12.81
N LEU A 93 -11.64 0.59 -13.42
CA LEU A 93 -10.62 1.37 -12.73
C LEU A 93 -11.14 2.76 -12.31
N CYS A 94 -11.88 3.43 -13.22
CA CYS A 94 -12.52 4.70 -12.91
C CYS A 94 -13.57 4.57 -11.80
N GLU A 95 -14.36 3.49 -11.83
CA GLU A 95 -15.35 3.19 -10.80
C GLU A 95 -14.67 2.98 -9.43
N TRP A 96 -13.61 2.17 -9.35
CA TRP A 96 -12.89 1.95 -8.09
C TRP A 96 -12.26 3.22 -7.53
N GLU A 97 -11.67 4.06 -8.39
CA GLU A 97 -11.10 5.33 -7.95
C GLU A 97 -12.18 6.28 -7.43
N GLU A 98 -13.33 6.36 -8.11
CA GLU A 98 -14.43 7.24 -7.71
C GLU A 98 -15.14 6.73 -6.45
N GLU A 99 -15.36 5.42 -6.32
CA GLU A 99 -15.87 4.82 -5.08
C GLU A 99 -14.97 5.12 -3.87
N ASP A 100 -13.65 5.00 -4.05
CA ASP A 100 -12.63 5.28 -3.02
C ASP A 100 -12.65 6.77 -2.61
N ARG A 101 -12.84 7.67 -3.58
CA ARG A 101 -12.96 9.11 -3.38
C ARG A 101 -14.26 9.48 -2.68
N GLU A 102 -15.38 8.94 -3.14
CA GLU A 102 -16.71 9.21 -2.59
C GLU A 102 -16.83 8.69 -1.16
N THR A 103 -16.34 7.49 -0.89
CA THR A 103 -16.32 6.91 0.46
C THR A 103 -15.59 7.83 1.45
N ARG A 104 -14.43 8.38 1.04
CA ARG A 104 -13.68 9.32 1.88
C ARG A 104 -14.34 10.68 2.04
N ARG A 105 -15.02 11.16 1.00
CA ARG A 105 -15.82 12.40 1.06
C ARG A 105 -16.98 12.26 2.05
N GLN A 106 -17.67 11.12 2.01
CA GLN A 106 -18.79 10.84 2.90
C GLN A 106 -18.35 10.55 4.35
N ALA A 107 -17.14 10.03 4.55
CA ALA A 107 -16.63 9.73 5.88
C ALA A 107 -16.26 10.96 6.72
N PHE A 108 -16.08 12.13 6.09
CA PHE A 108 -15.69 13.38 6.75
C PHE A 108 -16.67 14.51 6.45
N VAL A 109 -17.61 14.77 7.36
CA VAL A 109 -18.68 15.76 7.20
C VAL A 109 -18.63 16.76 8.35
N ASP A 110 -18.73 18.06 8.06
CA ASP A 110 -18.74 19.13 9.06
C ASP A 110 -17.60 19.03 10.10
N ASN A 111 -16.40 18.70 9.62
CA ASN A 111 -15.21 18.51 10.44
C ASN A 111 -15.33 17.38 11.48
N ARG A 112 -16.15 16.36 11.19
CA ARG A 112 -16.35 15.16 11.99
C ARG A 112 -16.19 13.91 11.14
N ILE A 113 -15.58 12.89 11.72
CA ILE A 113 -15.48 11.56 11.11
C ILE A 113 -16.77 10.83 11.45
N VAL A 114 -17.60 10.59 10.44
CA VAL A 114 -18.88 9.87 10.57
C VAL A 114 -18.75 8.38 10.23
N ASN A 115 -17.74 8.02 9.44
CA ASN A 115 -17.37 6.64 9.19
C ASN A 115 -15.87 6.44 9.44
N PRO A 116 -15.46 5.80 10.55
CA PRO A 116 -14.05 5.52 10.83
C PRO A 116 -13.54 4.27 10.11
N ASP A 117 -14.43 3.42 9.56
CA ASP A 117 -14.06 2.19 8.87
C ASP A 117 -13.65 2.51 7.43
N LEU A 118 -12.41 2.98 7.30
CA LEU A 118 -11.80 3.37 6.04
C LEU A 118 -10.56 2.54 5.74
N ASN A 119 -10.47 2.15 4.47
CA ASN A 119 -9.29 1.48 3.95
C ASN A 119 -8.11 2.46 3.92
N PRO A 120 -6.87 1.97 4.06
CA PRO A 120 -5.68 2.79 3.87
C PRO A 120 -5.80 3.57 2.56
N ARG A 121 -5.41 4.85 2.51
CA ARG A 121 -5.37 5.58 1.23
C ARG A 121 -4.36 4.95 0.26
N ARG A 122 -3.30 4.38 0.81
CA ARG A 122 -2.20 3.80 0.05
C ARG A 122 -1.70 2.54 0.72
N LEU A 123 -1.12 1.66 -0.08
CA LEU A 123 -0.46 0.46 0.34
C LEU A 123 0.91 0.37 -0.30
N TRP A 124 1.85 -0.25 0.40
CA TRP A 124 3.08 -0.71 -0.23
C TRP A 124 2.81 -2.07 -0.88
N ASP A 125 2.80 -2.07 -2.19
CA ASP A 125 2.83 -3.26 -3.02
C ASP A 125 4.23 -3.87 -2.96
N LEU A 126 4.34 -5.01 -2.28
CA LEU A 126 5.60 -5.67 -2.04
C LEU A 126 6.14 -6.31 -3.33
N VAL A 127 5.28 -6.78 -4.22
CA VAL A 127 5.73 -7.42 -5.47
C VAL A 127 6.33 -6.39 -6.42
N SER A 128 5.72 -5.20 -6.53
CA SER A 128 6.26 -4.12 -7.36
C SER A 128 7.28 -3.22 -6.65
N ASN A 129 7.38 -3.37 -5.33
CA ASN A 129 8.15 -2.51 -4.43
C ASN A 129 7.72 -1.03 -4.50
N ARG A 130 6.42 -0.75 -4.63
CA ARG A 130 5.91 0.62 -4.84
C ARG A 130 4.72 0.93 -3.94
N VAL A 131 4.63 2.18 -3.46
CA VAL A 131 3.43 2.69 -2.80
C VAL A 131 2.40 3.04 -3.86
N VAL A 132 1.24 2.40 -3.78
CA VAL A 132 0.13 2.52 -4.73
C VAL A 132 -1.15 2.93 -4.01
N PRO A 133 -2.10 3.60 -4.68
CA PRO A 133 -3.42 3.85 -4.12
C PRO A 133 -4.15 2.54 -3.81
N TRP A 134 -4.98 2.54 -2.76
CA TRP A 134 -5.76 1.36 -2.38
C TRP A 134 -6.71 0.88 -3.48
N TRP A 135 -7.38 1.82 -4.16
CA TRP A 135 -8.35 1.50 -5.21
C TRP A 135 -7.75 0.67 -6.35
N CYS A 136 -6.42 0.70 -6.57
CA CYS A 136 -5.74 -0.13 -7.55
C CYS A 136 -5.82 -1.63 -7.27
N LEU A 137 -6.15 -2.04 -6.03
CA LEU A 137 -6.33 -3.46 -5.73
C LEU A 137 -7.65 -4.00 -6.29
N GLY A 138 -8.65 -3.14 -6.54
CA GLY A 138 -9.95 -3.56 -7.07
C GLY A 138 -10.70 -4.51 -6.14
N VAL A 139 -10.42 -4.45 -4.85
CA VAL A 139 -10.99 -5.33 -3.83
C VAL A 139 -11.61 -4.51 -2.72
N LYS A 140 -12.76 -4.99 -2.24
CA LYS A 140 -13.32 -4.54 -0.97
C LYS A 140 -12.47 -5.10 0.17
N PHE A 141 -12.32 -4.31 1.24
CA PHE A 141 -11.41 -4.53 2.37
C PHE A 141 -11.61 -5.84 3.16
N HIS A 142 -12.69 -6.57 2.88
CA HIS A 142 -13.05 -7.80 3.56
C HIS A 142 -13.20 -9.00 2.59
N SER A 143 -12.60 -8.92 1.40
CA SER A 143 -12.56 -10.04 0.45
C SER A 143 -11.40 -11.00 0.79
N HIS A 144 -11.46 -12.26 0.32
CA HIS A 144 -10.36 -13.23 0.46
C HIS A 144 -9.01 -12.69 -0.03
N ARG A 145 -8.98 -11.69 -0.91
CA ARG A 145 -7.76 -11.04 -1.41
C ARG A 145 -7.15 -10.07 -0.40
N ALA A 146 -7.94 -9.49 0.52
CA ALA A 146 -7.43 -8.73 1.67
C ALA A 146 -6.61 -9.61 2.63
N LEU A 147 -6.74 -10.94 2.56
CA LEU A 147 -5.92 -11.88 3.35
C LEU A 147 -4.43 -11.86 2.99
N ARG A 148 -4.03 -11.22 1.87
CA ARG A 148 -2.62 -11.00 1.49
C ARG A 148 -2.08 -9.64 1.94
N LEU A 149 -2.92 -8.83 2.62
CA LEU A 149 -2.47 -7.63 3.32
C LEU A 149 -1.88 -8.00 4.68
N ARG A 150 -0.75 -7.38 5.03
CA ARG A 150 -0.19 -7.44 6.38
C ARG A 150 0.12 -6.02 6.85
N PRO A 151 -0.70 -5.38 7.69
CA PRO A 151 -0.35 -4.10 8.26
C PRO A 151 0.83 -4.26 9.20
N ILE A 152 1.77 -3.31 9.14
CA ILE A 152 2.94 -3.28 9.99
C ILE A 152 2.77 -2.13 10.97
N SER A 153 2.55 -2.48 12.23
CA SER A 153 2.62 -1.52 13.30
C SER A 153 4.09 -1.28 13.62
N HIS A 154 4.50 -0.01 13.54
CA HIS A 154 5.81 0.42 13.98
C HIS A 154 5.62 1.27 15.24
N ALA A 155 6.36 0.95 16.30
CA ALA A 155 6.40 1.81 17.47
C ALA A 155 7.08 3.13 17.09
N TRP A 156 6.49 4.26 17.47
CA TRP A 156 7.08 5.58 17.25
C TRP A 156 8.43 5.66 17.95
N MET A 157 9.46 6.11 17.23
CA MET A 157 10.81 6.32 17.76
C MET A 157 11.11 7.82 17.88
N ASP A 158 12.04 8.15 18.78
CA ASP A 158 12.48 9.53 19.00
C ASP A 158 13.10 10.12 17.72
N GLN A 159 13.00 11.45 17.56
CA GLN A 159 13.54 12.14 16.39
C GLN A 159 15.05 11.91 16.22
N LYS A 160 15.80 11.74 17.30
CA LYS A 160 17.24 11.48 17.25
C LYS A 160 17.59 10.10 16.70
N ASP A 161 16.65 9.15 16.74
CA ASP A 161 16.85 7.75 16.36
C ASP A 161 16.32 7.43 14.96
N ARG A 162 15.67 8.42 14.31
CA ARG A 162 15.15 8.33 12.94
C ARG A 162 15.92 9.20 11.95
N ILE A 163 15.87 8.80 10.69
CA ILE A 163 16.34 9.52 9.51
C ILE A 163 15.18 9.74 8.55
N ASN A 164 15.20 10.87 7.84
CA ASN A 164 14.22 11.21 6.81
C ASN A 164 14.77 10.75 5.46
N ALA A 165 14.43 9.52 5.06
CA ALA A 165 14.98 8.87 3.88
C ALA A 165 14.11 9.12 2.63
N TRP A 166 14.70 9.71 1.59
CA TRP A 166 14.08 9.81 0.27
C TRP A 166 14.17 8.46 -0.44
N THR A 167 13.03 7.85 -0.75
CA THR A 167 12.98 6.50 -1.30
C THR A 167 12.21 6.45 -2.62
N PRO A 168 12.65 5.64 -3.60
CA PRO A 168 11.86 5.37 -4.79
C PRO A 168 10.58 4.60 -4.45
N ILE A 169 10.47 3.95 -3.30
CA ILE A 169 9.31 3.14 -2.94
C ILE A 169 8.03 4.00 -2.88
N ASN A 170 8.10 5.21 -2.29
CA ASN A 170 6.99 6.17 -2.30
C ASN A 170 7.05 7.18 -3.46
N GLY A 171 7.89 6.91 -4.45
CA GLY A 171 8.07 7.76 -5.62
C GLY A 171 8.77 9.08 -5.36
N TYR A 172 9.62 9.16 -4.33
CA TYR A 172 10.27 10.39 -3.91
C TYR A 172 9.28 11.53 -3.68
N LYS A 173 8.03 11.19 -3.32
CA LYS A 173 7.02 12.19 -3.03
C LYS A 173 7.32 12.87 -1.70
N ARG A 174 7.85 12.12 -0.72
CA ARG A 174 8.11 12.57 0.64
C ARG A 174 9.24 11.78 1.30
N PRO A 175 9.95 12.33 2.29
CA PRO A 175 10.93 11.56 3.05
C PRO A 175 10.22 10.63 4.04
N ALA A 176 10.63 9.36 4.07
CA ALA A 176 10.13 8.37 5.02
C ALA A 176 10.91 8.47 6.35
N PRO A 177 10.24 8.67 7.50
CA PRO A 177 10.89 8.64 8.80
C PRO A 177 11.23 7.18 9.15
N MET A 178 12.49 6.81 8.98
CA MET A 178 12.97 5.46 9.21
C MET A 178 13.92 5.40 10.39
N PRO A 179 13.95 4.33 11.18
CA PRO A 179 15.03 4.09 12.13
C PRO A 179 16.39 4.08 11.40
N LYS A 180 17.43 4.61 12.04
CA LYS A 180 18.79 4.71 11.46
C LYS A 180 19.35 3.39 10.94
N ASP A 181 19.02 2.30 11.61
CA ASP A 181 19.46 0.94 11.36
C ASP A 181 18.44 0.10 10.57
N ALA A 182 17.26 0.65 10.25
CA ALA A 182 16.23 -0.07 9.51
C ALA A 182 16.55 -0.17 8.03
N ASN A 183 16.22 -1.32 7.44
CA ASN A 183 16.34 -1.57 6.01
C ASN A 183 15.00 -2.04 5.42
N LEU A 184 14.38 -1.17 4.62
CA LEU A 184 13.11 -1.48 3.95
C LEU A 184 13.20 -2.72 3.05
N LYS A 185 14.37 -3.02 2.47
CA LYS A 185 14.55 -4.25 1.68
C LYS A 185 14.40 -5.51 2.55
N LEU A 186 14.95 -5.50 3.76
CA LEU A 186 14.82 -6.62 4.69
C LEU A 186 13.38 -6.75 5.19
N VAL A 187 12.73 -5.63 5.52
CA VAL A 187 11.30 -5.62 5.87
C VAL A 187 10.47 -6.24 4.75
N ARG A 188 10.69 -5.80 3.50
CA ARG A 188 10.00 -6.34 2.33
C ARG A 188 10.18 -7.86 2.18
N ILE A 189 11.41 -8.34 2.25
CA ILE A 189 11.72 -9.79 2.15
C ILE A 189 11.00 -10.57 3.24
N GLU A 190 11.05 -10.11 4.48
CA GLU A 190 10.41 -10.80 5.59
C GLU A 190 8.90 -10.90 5.41
N ILE A 191 8.27 -9.80 4.98
CA ILE A 191 6.82 -9.74 4.82
C ILE A 191 6.36 -10.56 3.59
N LEU A 192 7.16 -10.59 2.51
CA LEU A 192 6.95 -11.52 1.39
C LEU A 192 7.05 -12.99 1.81
N ASN A 193 8.02 -13.34 2.67
CA ASN A 193 8.15 -14.70 3.22
C ASN A 193 6.94 -15.11 4.09
N LEU A 194 6.15 -14.16 4.59
CA LEU A 194 4.89 -14.40 5.28
C LEU A 194 3.69 -14.58 4.31
N GLY A 195 3.93 -14.60 3.00
CA GLY A 195 2.92 -14.76 1.96
C GLY A 195 2.10 -13.51 1.67
N ALA A 196 2.58 -12.33 2.10
CA ALA A 196 1.90 -11.07 1.85
C ALA A 196 2.30 -10.49 0.49
N GLU A 197 1.34 -9.89 -0.21
CA GLU A 197 1.61 -9.09 -1.42
C GLU A 197 1.57 -7.60 -1.14
N TYR A 198 0.89 -7.22 -0.06
CA TYR A 198 0.64 -5.84 0.30
C TYR A 198 0.92 -5.62 1.77
N THR A 199 1.41 -4.44 2.10
CA THR A 199 1.52 -3.99 3.48
C THR A 199 1.08 -2.54 3.63
N CYS A 200 0.35 -2.27 4.72
CA CYS A 200 0.19 -0.90 5.19
C CYS A 200 1.36 -0.62 6.13
N LEU A 201 2.33 0.14 5.65
CA LEU A 201 3.44 0.64 6.45
C LEU A 201 3.33 2.17 6.49
N GLU A 202 2.91 2.71 7.64
CA GLU A 202 2.59 4.14 7.81
C GLU A 202 3.71 5.06 7.36
N ILE A 203 4.97 4.73 7.69
CA ILE A 203 6.16 5.51 7.31
C ILE A 203 6.38 5.60 5.80
N LEU A 204 5.66 4.82 4.98
CA LEU A 204 5.63 4.92 3.52
C LEU A 204 4.25 5.34 2.97
N CYS A 205 3.16 4.89 3.58
CA CYS A 205 1.81 4.95 3.02
C CYS A 205 1.02 6.20 3.42
N LEU A 206 1.28 6.75 4.60
CA LEU A 206 0.74 8.04 5.03
C LEU A 206 1.68 9.16 4.59
N ARG A 207 1.15 10.30 4.17
CA ARG A 207 2.00 11.44 3.79
C ARG A 207 2.82 11.90 4.99
N GLN A 208 4.13 11.96 4.86
CA GLN A 208 5.08 12.35 5.89
C GLN A 208 5.27 13.87 5.88
N GLU A 209 5.88 14.44 6.91
CA GLU A 209 6.21 15.86 6.87
C GLU A 209 7.36 16.14 5.89
N GLY A 210 7.24 17.24 5.15
CA GLY A 210 8.25 17.66 4.20
C GLY A 210 8.03 17.06 2.81
N GLY A 211 8.31 17.87 1.79
CA GLY A 211 8.17 17.51 0.39
C GLY A 211 7.05 18.27 -0.32
N PRO A 212 6.84 18.00 -1.62
CA PRO A 212 5.86 18.72 -2.41
C PRO A 212 4.41 18.50 -1.94
N GLY A 213 3.61 19.56 -2.07
CA GLY A 213 2.16 19.50 -1.81
C GLY A 213 1.81 19.31 -0.33
N GLU A 214 2.50 19.99 0.59
CA GLU A 214 2.21 19.96 2.03
C GLU A 214 0.74 20.25 2.36
N HIS A 215 0.08 21.17 1.64
CA HIS A 215 -1.35 21.44 1.82
C HIS A 215 -2.23 20.18 1.68
N MET A 216 -1.91 19.30 0.73
CA MET A 216 -2.66 18.04 0.55
C MET A 216 -2.48 17.10 1.74
N ARG A 217 -1.31 17.13 2.40
CA ARG A 217 -1.10 16.32 3.62
C ARG A 217 -2.03 16.78 4.71
N THR A 218 -2.12 18.08 4.97
CA THR A 218 -2.99 18.61 6.01
C THR A 218 -4.44 18.18 5.79
N GLU A 219 -4.93 18.23 4.55
CA GLU A 219 -6.29 17.80 4.22
C GLU A 219 -6.47 16.28 4.34
N GLU A 220 -5.56 15.49 3.76
CA GLU A 220 -5.63 14.02 3.87
C GLU A 220 -5.52 13.55 5.33
N TRP A 221 -4.69 14.19 6.16
CA TRP A 221 -4.47 13.81 7.56
C TRP A 221 -5.66 14.04 8.47
N LYS A 222 -6.55 15.00 8.17
CA LYS A 222 -7.79 15.20 8.96
C LYS A 222 -8.63 13.93 9.01
N LEU A 223 -8.55 13.11 7.96
CA LEU A 223 -9.26 11.84 7.84
C LEU A 223 -8.33 10.65 8.10
N ASP A 224 -7.22 10.56 7.36
CA ASP A 224 -6.42 9.33 7.30
C ASP A 224 -5.70 9.00 8.62
N VAL A 225 -5.26 10.00 9.39
CA VAL A 225 -4.54 9.76 10.65
C VAL A 225 -5.49 9.21 11.73
N PRO A 226 -6.66 9.81 11.98
CA PRO A 226 -7.60 9.25 12.95
C PRO A 226 -8.20 7.88 12.54
N THR A 227 -8.30 7.57 11.24
CA THR A 227 -8.92 6.31 10.77
C THR A 227 -7.93 5.18 10.49
N ILE A 228 -6.61 5.41 10.54
CA ILE A 228 -5.60 4.37 10.24
C ILE A 228 -5.70 3.15 11.16
N GLY A 229 -6.26 3.33 12.36
CA GLY A 229 -6.55 2.26 13.31
C GLY A 229 -7.41 1.13 12.72
N ALA A 230 -8.31 1.45 11.79
CA ALA A 230 -9.20 0.47 11.15
C ALA A 230 -8.41 -0.68 10.49
N VAL A 231 -7.23 -0.38 9.95
CA VAL A 231 -6.38 -1.36 9.28
C VAL A 231 -5.86 -2.44 10.24
N TYR A 232 -5.70 -2.10 11.53
CA TYR A 232 -5.20 -3.01 12.55
C TYR A 232 -6.31 -3.71 13.34
N GLY A 233 -7.57 -3.29 13.16
CA GLY A 233 -8.73 -3.79 13.89
C GLY A 233 -9.42 -4.99 13.23
N ASP A 234 -9.07 -5.33 12.00
CA ASP A 234 -9.69 -6.44 11.28
C ASP A 234 -9.16 -7.80 11.79
N ILE A 235 -10.07 -8.60 12.36
CA ILE A 235 -9.80 -9.92 12.92
C ILE A 235 -9.27 -10.92 11.88
N PHE A 236 -9.49 -10.68 10.59
CA PHE A 236 -9.05 -11.55 9.49
C PHE A 236 -7.67 -11.19 8.95
N ILE A 237 -7.10 -10.05 9.38
CA ILE A 237 -5.83 -9.54 8.86
C ILE A 237 -4.77 -9.57 9.96
N PRO A 238 -3.81 -10.53 9.93
CA PRO A 238 -2.73 -10.58 10.89
C PRO A 238 -1.87 -9.31 10.86
N VAL A 239 -1.73 -8.67 12.02
CA VAL A 239 -0.82 -7.52 12.23
C VAL A 239 0.59 -8.02 12.49
N VAL A 240 1.58 -7.40 11.83
CA VAL A 240 3.00 -7.64 12.09
C VAL A 240 3.55 -6.53 12.97
N TYR A 241 4.21 -6.90 14.06
CA TYR A 241 4.85 -5.96 14.98
C TYR A 241 6.36 -5.92 14.74
N CYS A 242 6.87 -4.75 14.38
CA CYS A 242 8.30 -4.49 14.31
C CYS A 242 8.74 -3.76 15.58
N LEU A 243 9.25 -4.51 16.57
CA LEU A 243 9.86 -3.93 17.76
C LEU A 243 11.31 -3.58 17.43
N SER A 244 11.67 -2.31 17.51
CA SER A 244 13.06 -1.87 17.36
C SER A 244 13.98 -2.63 18.32
N GLY A 245 14.80 -3.54 17.78
CA GLY A 245 15.85 -4.25 18.50
C GLY A 245 15.85 -5.78 18.42
N SER A 246 14.80 -6.44 17.92
CA SER A 246 14.88 -7.89 17.65
C SER A 246 13.78 -8.40 16.72
N GLN A 247 14.03 -9.56 16.13
CA GLN A 247 13.28 -10.20 15.04
C GLN A 247 11.75 -10.10 15.14
N ILE A 248 11.11 -10.03 13.96
CA ILE A 248 9.65 -10.05 13.81
C ILE A 248 9.09 -11.32 14.45
N ASN A 249 8.43 -11.18 15.60
CA ASN A 249 7.78 -12.29 16.29
C ASN A 249 6.43 -12.60 15.64
N LYS A 250 6.33 -13.82 15.07
CA LYS A 250 5.07 -14.39 14.59
C LYS A 250 4.17 -14.70 15.79
N THR A 251 3.10 -13.94 16.01
CA THR A 251 2.08 -14.29 17.01
C THR A 251 0.67 -14.23 16.42
N ARG A 252 -0.12 -15.29 16.70
CA ARG A 252 -1.58 -15.35 16.51
C ARG A 252 -2.24 -14.32 17.44
N PRO A 253 -3.48 -13.85 17.15
CA PRO A 253 -4.20 -13.01 18.08
C PRO A 253 -4.42 -13.77 19.39
N PRO A 254 -4.27 -13.12 20.56
CA PRO A 254 -4.57 -13.77 21.83
C PRO A 254 -6.06 -14.13 21.84
N THR A 255 -6.35 -15.42 21.97
CA THR A 255 -7.68 -15.89 22.37
C THR A 255 -8.04 -15.21 23.68
N SER A 256 -9.26 -14.68 23.73
CA SER A 256 -9.90 -14.07 24.89
C SER A 256 -9.84 -15.00 26.09
N GLU A 257 -8.86 -14.81 26.96
CA GLU A 257 -8.85 -15.16 28.38
C GLU A 257 -7.49 -14.78 28.97
N SER A 258 -7.32 -13.50 29.28
CA SER A 258 -6.40 -13.10 30.35
C SER A 258 -7.06 -11.98 31.16
N THR A 259 -7.61 -12.43 32.28
CA THR A 259 -8.06 -11.63 33.41
C THR A 259 -7.13 -10.46 33.70
N PHE A 260 -7.72 -9.26 33.74
CA PHE A 260 -7.16 -8.07 34.38
C PHE A 260 -6.65 -8.44 35.78
N SER A 261 -5.34 -8.34 36.00
CA SER A 261 -4.79 -8.28 37.35
C SER A 261 -4.29 -6.86 37.59
N SER A 262 -5.00 -6.16 38.47
CA SER A 262 -4.67 -4.83 38.97
C SER A 262 -3.35 -4.87 39.74
N GLY A 263 -2.28 -4.36 39.14
CA GLY A 263 -1.02 -4.06 39.82
C GLY A 263 -0.83 -2.55 39.93
N SER A 264 -1.04 -2.00 41.12
CA SER A 264 -0.81 -0.59 41.43
C SER A 264 0.65 -0.20 41.21
N GLN A 265 0.91 0.88 40.48
CA GLN A 265 2.09 1.72 40.75
C GLN A 265 1.68 3.19 40.84
N THR A 266 2.12 3.76 41.94
CA THR A 266 1.74 5.00 42.59
C THR A 266 2.10 6.25 41.80
N SER A 267 1.16 7.19 41.78
CA SER A 267 1.34 8.61 41.50
C SER A 267 2.57 9.18 42.24
N LYS A 268 3.45 9.87 41.51
CA LYS A 268 4.37 10.85 42.09
C LYS A 268 4.05 12.21 41.48
N THR A 269 3.48 13.04 42.34
CA THR A 269 3.27 14.47 42.25
C THR A 269 4.58 15.22 41.97
N CYS A 270 4.55 16.18 41.03
CA CYS A 270 5.56 17.23 40.91
C CYS A 270 4.93 18.56 41.33
N THR A 271 5.29 19.02 42.51
CA THR A 271 5.02 20.35 43.06
C THR A 271 5.94 21.42 42.44
N SER A 272 5.39 22.62 42.37
CA SER A 272 5.95 23.89 41.90
C SER A 272 7.25 24.36 42.57
N LEU A 273 8.12 24.97 41.73
CA LEU A 273 8.96 26.19 41.89
C LEU A 273 9.65 26.50 43.25
N PRO A 274 10.84 27.12 43.18
CA PRO A 274 10.91 28.59 43.15
C PRO A 274 11.38 29.16 41.82
#